data_AF-A0AAD4ITL1-F1
#
_entry.id   AF-A0AAD4ITL1-F1
#
_cell.length_a   1.000
_cell.length_b   1.000
_cell.length_c   1.000
_cell.angle_alpha   90.00
_cell.angle_beta   90.00
_cell.angle_gamma   90.00
#
_symmetry.space_group_name_H-M   'P 1'
#
loop_
_entity.id
_entity.type
_entity.pdbx_description
1 polymer ?
#
loop_
_entity_poly.entity_id
_entity_poly.type
_entity_poly.pdbx_seq_one_letter_code
_entity_poly.pdbx_strand_id
1 'polypeptide(L)'
;MESLNFVKGYGKVNPAEDNPNSPPNHYRRRRRRIIAIFLAVFLTVVIASLITALIHESATESEESEPSQLASNSAESLKTVCSVTRYPDSCFASISPLNSPPSNNPFRFFNLSLHASLLEVSSLKSQLTEQKGDPAMKDCGELFDDAASELGRSAELICVGPGEKVFTEMRISDLQTWVSAAMTDLDTCLEGLAEMGSTAVSEFKLKVQKSQEYMSNTLAILNNIQSLFQKFGLTLP
;
A
#
# COMPACT_ATOMS: atom_id res chain seq x y z
N MET A 1 6.11 -78.03 40.46
CA MET A 1 6.10 -77.69 41.90
C MET A 1 7.54 -77.57 42.32
N GLU A 2 7.98 -76.39 42.73
CA GLU A 2 8.98 -76.26 43.80
C GLU A 2 9.05 -74.79 44.20
N SER A 3 9.01 -74.60 45.51
CA SER A 3 8.85 -73.37 46.23
C SER A 3 10.09 -73.17 47.11
N LEU A 4 10.19 -71.93 47.61
CA LEU A 4 10.91 -71.50 48.82
C LEU A 4 12.28 -70.82 48.62
N ASN A 5 12.16 -69.49 48.67
CA ASN A 5 13.01 -68.48 49.31
C ASN A 5 14.19 -68.96 50.17
N PHE A 6 15.31 -68.23 50.06
CA PHE A 6 16.20 -67.99 51.19
C PHE A 6 16.79 -66.58 51.13
N VAL A 7 16.41 -65.76 52.11
CA VAL A 7 16.99 -64.44 52.39
C VAL A 7 18.10 -64.62 53.43
N LYS A 8 19.24 -63.94 53.24
CA LYS A 8 19.89 -63.00 54.19
C LYS A 8 21.42 -63.06 54.11
N GLY A 9 22.04 -61.92 53.79
CA GLY A 9 23.47 -61.67 53.94
C GLY A 9 23.69 -60.27 54.50
N TYR A 10 24.31 -60.20 55.68
CA TYR A 10 24.41 -59.02 56.55
C TYR A 10 25.48 -58.03 56.10
N GLY A 11 25.16 -56.73 56.13
CA GLY A 11 26.13 -55.64 56.01
C GLY A 11 26.80 -55.34 57.36
N LYS A 12 28.14 -55.36 57.37
CA LYS A 12 28.98 -54.98 58.51
C LYS A 12 28.82 -53.50 58.86
N VAL A 13 28.62 -53.21 60.15
CA VAL A 13 28.80 -51.88 60.74
C VAL A 13 30.11 -51.87 61.53
N ASN A 14 31.02 -50.96 61.17
CA ASN A 14 32.22 -50.67 61.97
C ASN A 14 31.89 -49.55 62.99
N PRO A 15 32.30 -49.65 64.25
CA PRO A 15 32.20 -48.56 65.20
C PRO A 15 33.31 -47.54 64.91
N ALA A 16 32.94 -46.32 64.54
CA ALA A 16 33.88 -45.20 64.48
C ALA A 16 34.01 -44.61 65.89
N GLU A 17 35.26 -44.56 66.36
CA GLU A 17 35.68 -43.90 67.60
C GLU A 17 35.27 -42.42 67.60
N ASP A 18 34.71 -41.98 68.72
CA ASP A 18 34.22 -40.62 68.93
C ASP A 18 35.41 -39.70 69.30
N ASN A 19 35.79 -38.79 68.41
CA ASN A 19 36.82 -37.76 68.64
C ASN A 19 36.12 -36.43 68.94
N PRO A 20 36.29 -35.81 70.13
CA PRO A 20 35.34 -34.83 70.67
C PRO A 20 35.40 -33.41 70.08
N ASN A 21 36.01 -33.19 68.90
CA ASN A 21 36.23 -31.85 68.34
C ASN A 21 35.65 -31.64 66.92
N SER A 22 34.43 -32.08 66.66
CA SER A 22 33.68 -31.67 65.45
C SER A 22 32.56 -30.68 65.81
N PRO A 23 32.47 -29.51 65.14
CA PRO A 23 31.40 -28.55 65.40
C PRO A 23 30.03 -29.12 65.01
N PRO A 24 28.94 -28.74 65.69
CA PRO A 24 27.66 -29.42 65.57
C PRO A 24 27.11 -29.34 64.13
N ASN A 25 26.67 -30.50 63.62
CA ASN A 25 26.14 -30.73 62.26
C ASN A 25 25.01 -29.76 61.84
N HIS A 26 24.40 -29.06 62.79
CA HIS A 26 23.36 -28.06 62.55
C HIS A 26 23.88 -26.81 61.83
N TYR A 27 25.11 -26.36 62.13
CA TYR A 27 25.71 -25.18 61.49
C TYR A 27 26.09 -25.48 60.03
N ARG A 28 26.52 -26.70 59.74
CA ARG A 28 26.89 -27.19 58.40
C ARG A 28 25.66 -27.34 57.49
N ARG A 29 24.52 -27.83 58.02
CA ARG A 29 23.23 -27.88 57.28
C ARG A 29 22.64 -26.48 57.04
N ARG A 30 22.70 -25.57 58.02
CA ARG A 30 22.22 -24.18 57.85
C ARG A 30 23.06 -23.41 56.82
N ARG A 31 24.39 -23.54 56.87
CA ARG A 31 25.31 -22.94 55.89
C ARG A 31 25.11 -23.50 54.48
N ARG A 32 24.89 -24.81 54.32
CA ARG A 32 24.56 -25.43 53.02
C ARG A 32 23.22 -24.95 52.46
N ARG A 33 22.19 -24.76 53.30
CA ARG A 33 20.90 -24.19 52.88
C ARG A 33 21.05 -22.74 52.43
N ILE A 34 21.81 -21.93 53.17
CA ILE A 34 22.08 -20.54 52.81
C ILE A 34 22.82 -20.45 51.48
N ILE A 35 23.87 -21.26 51.28
CA ILE A 35 24.61 -21.32 50.00
C ILE A 35 23.69 -21.77 48.86
N ALA A 36 22.84 -22.78 49.07
CA ALA A 36 21.90 -23.23 48.05
C ALA A 36 20.86 -22.16 47.68
N ILE A 37 20.37 -21.39 48.65
CA ILE A 37 19.46 -20.26 48.40
C ILE A 37 20.17 -19.17 47.60
N PHE A 38 21.39 -18.80 47.97
CA PHE A 38 22.16 -17.79 47.22
C PHE A 38 22.46 -18.25 45.79
N LEU A 39 22.79 -19.51 45.57
CA LEU A 39 23.00 -20.08 44.24
C LEU A 39 21.71 -20.08 43.42
N ALA A 40 20.58 -20.45 44.03
CA ALA A 40 19.27 -20.42 43.35
C ALA A 40 18.89 -18.98 42.95
N VAL A 41 19.05 -18.01 43.86
CA VAL A 41 18.77 -16.59 43.58
C VAL A 41 19.70 -16.06 42.48
N PHE A 42 21.00 -16.37 42.54
CA PHE A 42 21.95 -15.96 41.51
C PHE A 42 21.57 -16.51 40.13
N LEU A 43 21.20 -17.81 40.05
CA LEU A 43 20.75 -18.41 38.79
C LEU A 43 19.49 -17.74 38.24
N THR A 44 18.52 -17.38 39.09
CA THR A 44 17.31 -16.68 38.62
C THR A 44 17.61 -15.28 38.05
N VAL A 45 18.54 -14.54 38.66
CA VAL A 45 18.93 -13.19 38.18
C VAL A 45 19.66 -13.28 36.84
N VAL A 46 20.55 -14.26 36.66
CA VAL A 46 21.26 -14.47 35.39
C VAL A 46 20.27 -14.83 34.27
N ILE A 47 19.33 -15.75 34.53
CA ILE A 47 18.32 -16.15 33.53
C ILE A 47 17.41 -14.96 33.17
N ALA A 48 16.96 -14.19 34.15
CA ALA A 48 16.15 -12.99 33.89
C ALA A 48 16.91 -11.95 33.04
N SER A 49 18.19 -11.72 33.33
CA SER A 49 19.03 -10.78 32.59
C SER A 49 19.24 -11.22 31.14
N LEU A 50 19.41 -12.51 30.88
CA LEU A 50 19.53 -13.06 29.52
C LEU A 50 18.22 -12.93 28.74
N ILE A 51 17.07 -13.17 29.38
CA ILE A 51 15.75 -13.00 28.74
C ILE A 51 15.52 -11.52 28.40
N THR A 52 15.85 -10.59 29.30
CA THR A 52 15.75 -9.15 29.04
C THR A 52 16.69 -8.70 27.93
N ALA A 53 17.93 -9.21 27.87
CA ALA A 53 18.86 -8.91 26.80
C ALA A 53 18.38 -9.44 25.44
N LEU A 54 17.83 -10.66 25.39
CA LEU A 54 17.25 -11.24 24.17
C LEU A 54 16.02 -10.47 23.69
N ILE A 55 15.16 -10.00 24.61
CA ILE A 55 14.02 -9.14 24.26
C ILE A 55 14.51 -7.78 23.77
N HIS A 56 15.54 -7.21 24.39
CA HIS A 56 16.10 -5.92 23.97
C HIS A 56 16.81 -6.02 22.61
N GLU A 57 17.49 -7.13 22.31
CA GLU A 57 18.10 -7.38 20.99
C GLU A 57 17.04 -7.56 19.89
N SER A 58 15.90 -8.18 20.21
CA SER A 58 14.75 -8.26 19.29
C SER A 58 13.89 -6.98 19.20
N ALA A 59 14.10 -6.02 20.09
CA ALA A 59 13.32 -4.77 20.16
C ALA A 59 14.16 -3.52 19.85
N THR A 60 15.37 -3.69 19.32
CA THR A 60 16.21 -2.58 18.83
C THR A 60 16.40 -2.67 17.31
N GLU A 61 15.30 -2.87 16.58
CA GLU A 61 15.15 -2.28 15.26
C GLU A 61 14.12 -1.16 15.40
N SER A 62 14.65 0.04 15.59
CA SER A 62 13.88 1.28 15.49
C SER A 62 13.48 1.45 14.02
N GLU A 63 12.30 0.93 13.66
CA GLU A 63 11.61 1.30 12.42
C GLU A 63 11.15 2.77 12.51
N GLU A 64 12.05 3.70 12.25
CA GLU A 64 11.73 5.13 12.07
C GLU A 64 12.12 5.65 10.66
N SER A 65 12.37 4.76 9.68
CA SER A 65 12.77 5.14 8.31
C SER A 65 11.72 4.93 7.20
N GLU A 66 10.65 4.19 7.45
CA GLU A 66 9.80 3.63 6.37
C GLU A 66 8.79 4.60 5.70
N PRO A 67 8.03 5.46 6.41
CA PRO A 67 6.98 6.26 5.75
C PRO A 67 7.53 7.32 4.79
N SER A 68 8.64 7.95 5.18
CA SER A 68 9.24 9.08 4.46
C SER A 68 9.99 8.64 3.19
N GLN A 69 10.67 7.48 3.24
CA GLN A 69 11.37 6.93 2.09
C GLN A 69 10.41 6.37 1.04
N LEU A 70 9.38 5.62 1.46
CA LEU A 70 8.36 5.11 0.54
C LEU A 70 7.62 6.25 -0.19
N ALA A 71 7.26 7.32 0.52
CA ALA A 71 6.64 8.49 -0.07
C ALA A 71 7.56 9.20 -1.08
N SER A 72 8.86 9.36 -0.75
CA SER A 72 9.85 9.95 -1.66
C SER A 72 10.02 9.11 -2.94
N ASN A 73 10.18 7.79 -2.79
CA ASN A 73 10.32 6.87 -3.91
C ASN A 73 9.05 6.82 -4.78
N SER A 74 7.87 6.92 -4.16
CA SER A 74 6.59 7.02 -4.84
C SER A 74 6.48 8.31 -5.67
N ALA A 75 6.92 9.45 -5.14
CA ALA A 75 6.93 10.70 -5.88
C ALA A 75 7.89 10.67 -7.08
N GLU A 76 9.07 10.07 -6.94
CA GLU A 76 10.02 9.88 -8.05
C GLU A 76 9.48 8.91 -9.12
N SER A 77 8.83 7.83 -8.67
CA SER A 77 8.12 6.90 -9.56
C SER A 77 7.01 7.61 -10.35
N LEU A 78 6.21 8.45 -9.69
CA LEU A 78 5.17 9.23 -10.35
C LEU A 78 5.76 10.22 -11.36
N LYS A 79 6.88 10.89 -11.04
CA LYS A 79 7.59 11.75 -12.02
C LYS A 79 8.04 10.97 -13.25
N THR A 80 8.51 9.74 -13.07
CA THR A 80 8.92 8.86 -14.18
C THR A 80 7.73 8.46 -15.06
N VAL A 81 6.56 8.22 -14.47
CA VAL A 81 5.33 7.97 -15.24
C VAL A 81 4.90 9.25 -15.97
N CYS A 82 4.84 10.39 -15.28
CA CYS A 82 4.40 11.64 -15.88
C CYS A 82 5.37 12.19 -16.95
N SER A 83 6.63 11.76 -16.98
CA SER A 83 7.58 12.20 -18.01
C SER A 83 7.25 11.71 -19.42
N VAL A 84 6.35 10.72 -19.57
CA VAL A 84 5.89 10.25 -20.89
C VAL A 84 4.71 11.05 -21.43
N THR A 85 4.18 11.99 -20.64
CA THR A 85 3.00 12.77 -21.01
C THR A 85 3.36 14.13 -21.60
N ARG A 86 2.42 14.73 -22.33
CA ARG A 86 2.57 16.10 -22.86
C ARG A 86 2.49 17.16 -21.75
N TYR A 87 1.80 16.85 -20.66
CA TYR A 87 1.57 17.77 -19.53
C TYR A 87 2.10 17.15 -18.22
N PRO A 88 3.42 17.04 -18.00
CA PRO A 88 3.98 16.34 -16.85
C PRO A 88 3.57 16.94 -15.50
N ASP A 89 3.53 18.27 -15.40
CA ASP A 89 3.13 18.96 -14.18
C ASP A 89 1.64 18.73 -13.85
N SER A 90 0.78 18.80 -14.87
CA SER A 90 -0.65 18.51 -14.79
C SER A 90 -0.90 17.05 -14.38
N CYS A 91 -0.13 16.11 -14.95
CA CYS A 91 -0.15 14.68 -14.59
C CYS A 91 0.23 14.46 -13.13
N PHE A 92 1.32 15.09 -12.67
CA PHE A 92 1.78 14.93 -11.30
C PHE A 92 0.75 15.51 -10.31
N ALA A 93 0.25 16.71 -10.59
CA ALA A 93 -0.72 17.41 -9.76
C ALA A 93 -2.08 16.68 -9.68
N SER A 94 -2.50 16.00 -10.75
CA SER A 94 -3.77 15.25 -10.76
C SER A 94 -3.68 13.93 -10.01
N ILE A 95 -2.53 13.24 -10.05
CA ILE A 95 -2.37 11.91 -9.45
C ILE A 95 -1.88 11.96 -7.99
N SER A 96 -0.95 12.88 -7.68
CA SER A 96 -0.30 12.93 -6.36
C SER A 96 -1.28 12.99 -5.18
N PRO A 97 -2.38 13.78 -5.22
CA PRO A 97 -3.35 13.83 -4.11
C PRO A 97 -4.15 12.53 -3.93
N LEU A 98 -4.31 11.74 -5.00
CA LEU A 98 -5.07 10.49 -4.99
C LEU A 98 -4.20 9.28 -4.62
N ASN A 99 -2.88 9.44 -4.65
CA ASN A 99 -1.90 8.38 -4.40
C ASN A 99 -1.68 8.13 -2.89
N SER A 100 -2.74 7.79 -2.17
CA SER A 100 -2.72 7.46 -0.75
C SER A 100 -3.38 6.08 -0.50
N PRO A 101 -2.70 5.10 0.12
CA PRO A 101 -1.27 5.13 0.52
C PRO A 101 -0.34 5.26 -0.71
N PRO A 102 0.93 5.69 -0.55
CA PRO A 102 1.86 5.82 -1.66
C PRO A 102 2.10 4.48 -2.37
N SER A 103 2.30 4.52 -3.70
CA SER A 103 2.68 3.36 -4.51
C SER A 103 3.76 3.71 -5.51
N ASN A 104 4.51 2.72 -5.95
CA ASN A 104 5.49 2.82 -7.04
C ASN A 104 5.04 2.02 -8.28
N ASN A 105 3.79 1.53 -8.32
CA ASN A 105 3.32 0.67 -9.39
C ASN A 105 2.75 1.48 -10.57
N PRO A 106 3.28 1.33 -11.80
CA PRO A 106 2.81 2.04 -13.00
C PRO A 106 1.33 1.76 -13.33
N PHE A 107 0.82 0.56 -13.07
CA PHE A 107 -0.61 0.29 -13.23
C PHE A 107 -1.47 1.09 -12.25
N ARG A 108 -1.01 1.25 -11.00
CA ARG A 108 -1.73 2.09 -10.03
C ARG A 108 -1.74 3.55 -10.48
N PHE A 109 -0.63 4.08 -10.98
CA PHE A 109 -0.61 5.44 -11.51
C PHE A 109 -1.51 5.62 -12.73
N PHE A 110 -1.56 4.64 -13.64
CA PHE A 110 -2.52 4.66 -14.75
C PHE A 110 -3.98 4.71 -14.26
N ASN A 111 -4.35 3.83 -13.32
CA ASN A 111 -5.69 3.82 -12.73
C ASN A 111 -6.01 5.17 -12.05
N LEU A 112 -5.09 5.72 -11.25
CA LEU A 112 -5.27 7.03 -10.63
C LEU A 112 -5.39 8.17 -11.65
N SER A 113 -4.67 8.11 -12.77
CA SER A 113 -4.81 9.09 -13.87
C SER A 113 -6.20 9.05 -14.46
N LEU A 114 -6.72 7.85 -14.75
CA LEU A 114 -8.07 7.65 -15.26
C LEU A 114 -9.13 8.11 -14.27
N HIS A 115 -8.95 7.80 -12.98
CA HIS A 115 -9.84 8.26 -11.92
C HIS A 115 -9.83 9.79 -11.77
N ALA A 116 -8.66 10.42 -11.88
CA ALA A 116 -8.55 11.88 -11.87
C ALA A 116 -9.31 12.52 -13.05
N SER A 117 -9.22 11.93 -14.26
CA SER A 117 -10.03 12.36 -15.41
C SER A 117 -11.52 12.28 -15.12
N LEU A 118 -12.00 11.15 -14.59
CA LEU A 118 -13.41 10.94 -14.26
C LEU A 118 -13.92 11.92 -13.20
N LEU A 119 -13.14 12.14 -12.14
CA LEU A 119 -13.48 13.09 -11.07
C LEU A 119 -13.58 14.52 -11.60
N GLU A 120 -12.64 14.95 -12.44
CA GLU A 120 -12.65 16.29 -13.02
C GLU A 120 -13.90 16.47 -13.92
N VAL A 121 -14.17 15.54 -14.84
CA VAL A 121 -15.36 15.61 -15.72
C VAL A 121 -16.65 15.62 -14.91
N SER A 122 -16.77 14.76 -13.90
CA SER A 122 -17.95 14.69 -13.03
C SER A 122 -18.14 15.98 -12.21
N SER A 123 -17.05 16.57 -11.73
CA SER A 123 -17.09 17.84 -10.98
C SER A 123 -17.48 19.01 -11.87
N LEU A 124 -17.04 19.02 -13.12
CA LEU A 124 -17.48 20.01 -14.08
C LEU A 124 -18.96 19.84 -14.35
N LYS A 125 -19.41 18.63 -14.72
CA LYS A 125 -20.83 18.32 -14.95
C LYS A 125 -21.75 18.90 -13.86
N SER A 126 -21.42 18.70 -12.59
CA SER A 126 -22.25 19.23 -11.49
C SER A 126 -22.38 20.76 -11.53
N GLN A 127 -21.31 21.48 -11.92
CA GLN A 127 -21.34 22.93 -12.07
C GLN A 127 -22.23 23.39 -13.23
N LEU A 128 -22.29 22.64 -14.35
CA LEU A 128 -23.22 22.97 -15.46
C LEU A 128 -24.67 22.82 -15.00
N THR A 129 -24.95 21.77 -14.22
CA THR A 129 -26.30 21.44 -13.75
C THR A 129 -26.86 22.53 -12.81
N GLU A 130 -25.97 23.28 -12.14
CA GLU A 130 -26.32 24.41 -11.29
C GLU A 130 -26.67 25.68 -12.09
N GLN A 131 -26.16 25.82 -13.32
CA GLN A 131 -26.44 26.95 -14.22
C GLN A 131 -27.75 26.75 -15.02
N LYS A 132 -28.88 26.65 -14.30
CA LYS A 132 -30.23 26.27 -14.81
C LYS A 132 -30.90 27.22 -15.82
N GLY A 133 -30.19 28.13 -16.47
CA GLY A 133 -30.78 29.19 -17.29
C GLY A 133 -30.53 29.10 -18.80
N ASP A 134 -29.55 28.32 -19.26
CA ASP A 134 -29.11 28.31 -20.66
C ASP A 134 -29.41 26.94 -21.30
N PRO A 135 -30.32 26.84 -22.28
CA PRO A 135 -30.58 25.59 -23.01
C PRO A 135 -29.31 24.97 -23.60
N ALA A 136 -28.34 25.80 -24.01
CA ALA A 136 -27.04 25.34 -24.50
C ALA A 136 -26.26 24.55 -23.44
N MET A 137 -26.46 24.89 -22.17
CA MET A 137 -25.84 24.22 -21.03
C MET A 137 -26.47 22.84 -20.75
N LYS A 138 -27.75 22.65 -21.12
CA LYS A 138 -28.42 21.36 -20.98
C LYS A 138 -27.84 20.34 -21.97
N ASP A 139 -27.72 20.71 -23.24
CA ASP A 139 -27.17 19.83 -24.27
C ASP A 139 -25.70 19.52 -24.00
N CYS A 140 -24.94 20.50 -23.51
CA CYS A 140 -23.59 20.25 -23.00
C CYS A 140 -23.59 19.27 -21.82
N GLY A 141 -24.57 19.33 -20.92
CA GLY A 141 -24.71 18.39 -19.81
C GLY A 141 -24.83 16.92 -20.26
N GLU A 142 -25.51 16.66 -21.38
CA GLU A 142 -25.64 15.31 -21.97
C GLU A 142 -24.28 14.81 -22.49
N LEU A 143 -23.50 15.66 -23.16
CA LEU A 143 -22.14 15.33 -23.62
C LEU A 143 -21.18 15.07 -22.45
N PHE A 144 -21.33 15.78 -21.33
CA PHE A 144 -20.56 15.50 -20.12
C PHE A 144 -20.96 14.17 -19.44
N ASP A 145 -22.22 13.78 -19.57
CA ASP A 145 -22.70 12.48 -19.12
C ASP A 145 -22.09 11.34 -19.94
N ASP A 146 -22.06 11.49 -21.26
CA ASP A 146 -21.42 10.53 -22.16
C ASP A 146 -19.91 10.44 -21.85
N ALA A 147 -19.22 11.57 -21.73
CA ALA A 147 -17.81 11.59 -21.36
C ALA A 147 -17.52 10.90 -20.01
N ALA A 148 -18.35 11.13 -19.00
CA ALA A 148 -18.21 10.46 -17.71
C ALA A 148 -18.49 8.95 -17.80
N SER A 149 -19.45 8.54 -18.61
CA SER A 149 -19.79 7.14 -18.88
C SER A 149 -18.62 6.41 -19.56
N GLU A 150 -18.02 7.01 -20.59
CA GLU A 150 -16.86 6.43 -21.30
C GLU A 150 -15.63 6.28 -20.39
N LEU A 151 -15.37 7.27 -19.53
CA LEU A 151 -14.32 7.19 -18.51
C LEU A 151 -14.63 6.14 -17.42
N GLY A 152 -15.90 6.03 -17.00
CA GLY A 152 -16.36 5.02 -16.07
C GLY A 152 -16.18 3.61 -16.62
N ARG A 153 -16.58 3.39 -17.87
CA ARG A 153 -16.40 2.12 -18.59
C ARG A 153 -14.93 1.75 -18.72
N SER A 154 -14.07 2.74 -18.97
CA SER A 154 -12.61 2.55 -18.98
C SER A 154 -12.09 2.07 -17.61
N ALA A 155 -12.61 2.63 -16.52
CA ALA A 155 -12.21 2.25 -15.16
C ALA A 155 -12.70 0.85 -14.78
N GLU A 156 -13.89 0.47 -15.23
CA GLU A 156 -14.41 -0.89 -15.07
C GLU A 156 -13.59 -1.92 -15.87
N LEU A 157 -13.16 -1.58 -17.09
CA LEU A 157 -12.43 -2.50 -17.97
C LEU A 157 -11.09 -2.96 -17.39
N ILE A 158 -10.45 -2.12 -16.57
CA ILE A 158 -9.20 -2.48 -15.88
C ILE A 158 -9.40 -3.24 -14.57
N CYS A 159 -10.65 -3.44 -14.14
CA CYS A 159 -11.00 -4.25 -12.99
C CYS A 159 -11.21 -5.71 -13.44
N VAL A 160 -10.15 -6.50 -13.39
CA VAL A 160 -10.15 -7.87 -13.91
C VAL A 160 -10.09 -8.90 -12.79
N GLY A 161 -10.61 -10.11 -13.06
CA GLY A 161 -10.56 -11.21 -12.10
C GLY A 161 -9.14 -11.76 -11.89
N PRO A 162 -8.92 -12.59 -10.85
CA PRO A 162 -7.63 -13.22 -10.60
C PRO A 162 -7.13 -14.01 -11.82
N GLY A 163 -5.92 -13.69 -12.29
CA GLY A 163 -5.26 -14.38 -13.41
C GLY A 163 -5.66 -13.88 -14.81
N GLU A 164 -6.55 -12.90 -14.92
CA GLU A 164 -6.83 -12.24 -16.19
C GLU A 164 -5.81 -11.15 -16.52
N LYS A 165 -5.52 -10.99 -17.82
CA LYS A 165 -4.62 -9.93 -18.28
C LYS A 165 -5.35 -8.61 -18.44
N VAL A 166 -4.86 -7.56 -17.80
CA VAL A 166 -5.48 -6.23 -17.89
C VAL A 166 -5.19 -5.60 -19.25
N PHE A 167 -3.95 -5.68 -19.69
CA PHE A 167 -3.49 -4.97 -20.90
C PHE A 167 -3.36 -5.90 -22.10
N THR A 168 -4.50 -6.43 -22.58
CA THR A 168 -4.57 -7.07 -23.90
C THR A 168 -4.70 -6.02 -25.00
N GLU A 169 -4.31 -6.35 -26.24
CA GLU A 169 -4.42 -5.42 -27.38
C GLU A 169 -5.85 -4.87 -27.54
N MET A 170 -6.86 -5.73 -27.39
CA MET A 170 -8.27 -5.35 -27.45
C MET A 170 -8.63 -4.36 -26.32
N ARG A 171 -8.27 -4.67 -25.06
CA ARG A 171 -8.57 -3.80 -23.93
C ARG A 171 -7.86 -2.45 -24.05
N ILE A 172 -6.61 -2.42 -24.52
CA ILE A 172 -5.89 -1.16 -24.79
C ILE A 172 -6.61 -0.35 -25.86
N SER A 173 -7.05 -0.97 -26.95
CA SER A 173 -7.79 -0.29 -28.02
C SER A 173 -9.13 0.29 -27.52
N ASP A 174 -9.85 -0.45 -26.67
CA ASP A 174 -11.10 0.01 -26.08
C ASP A 174 -10.85 1.21 -25.15
N LEU A 175 -9.85 1.14 -24.26
CA LEU A 175 -9.45 2.25 -23.40
C LEU A 175 -9.06 3.50 -24.20
N GLN A 176 -8.29 3.33 -25.28
CA GLN A 176 -7.92 4.44 -26.16
C GLN A 176 -9.16 5.08 -26.81
N THR A 177 -10.09 4.24 -27.25
CA THR A 177 -11.32 4.68 -27.92
C THR A 177 -12.20 5.48 -26.97
N TRP A 178 -12.51 4.94 -25.79
CA TRP A 178 -13.41 5.57 -24.84
C TRP A 178 -12.84 6.85 -24.23
N VAL A 179 -11.55 6.87 -23.88
CA VAL A 179 -10.92 8.10 -23.37
C VAL A 179 -10.85 9.17 -24.47
N SER A 180 -10.63 8.80 -25.74
CA SER A 180 -10.64 9.76 -26.86
C SER A 180 -12.06 10.25 -27.21
N ALA A 181 -13.07 9.38 -27.07
CA ALA A 181 -14.48 9.75 -27.22
C ALA A 181 -14.86 10.79 -26.17
N ALA A 182 -14.54 10.55 -24.90
CA ALA A 182 -14.78 11.51 -23.83
C ALA A 182 -14.15 12.89 -24.10
N MET A 183 -12.93 12.94 -24.65
CA MET A 183 -12.31 14.21 -25.07
C MET A 183 -13.11 14.91 -26.18
N THR A 184 -13.61 14.14 -27.15
CA THR A 184 -14.40 14.63 -28.29
C THR A 184 -15.75 15.19 -27.84
N ASP A 185 -16.39 14.56 -26.85
CA ASP A 185 -17.65 15.04 -26.29
C ASP A 185 -17.48 16.40 -25.61
N LEU A 186 -16.36 16.60 -24.90
CA LEU A 186 -16.04 17.89 -24.29
C LEU A 186 -15.78 18.98 -25.34
N ASP A 187 -15.06 18.65 -26.42
CA ASP A 187 -14.85 19.57 -27.55
C ASP A 187 -16.18 19.94 -28.22
N THR A 188 -17.03 18.95 -28.48
CA THR A 188 -18.35 19.13 -29.08
C THR A 188 -19.23 20.06 -28.23
N CYS A 189 -19.18 19.93 -26.90
CA CYS A 189 -19.89 20.87 -26.02
C CYS A 189 -19.36 22.30 -26.21
N LEU A 190 -18.04 22.50 -26.19
CA LEU A 190 -17.47 23.84 -26.34
C LEU A 190 -17.82 24.48 -27.68
N GLU A 191 -17.80 23.69 -28.75
CA GLU A 191 -18.22 24.10 -30.09
C GLU A 191 -19.71 24.50 -30.08
N GLY A 192 -20.58 23.65 -29.55
CA GLY A 192 -22.02 23.94 -29.46
C GLY A 192 -22.35 25.19 -28.63
N LEU A 193 -21.68 25.37 -27.48
CA LEU A 193 -21.84 26.58 -26.66
C LEU A 193 -21.40 27.85 -27.41
N ALA A 194 -20.32 27.76 -28.20
CA ALA A 194 -19.82 28.88 -29.00
C ALA A 194 -20.77 29.23 -30.16
N GLU A 195 -21.31 28.22 -30.85
CA GLU A 195 -22.29 28.40 -31.93
C GLU A 195 -23.58 29.05 -31.44
N MET A 196 -24.01 28.72 -30.22
CA MET A 196 -25.18 29.32 -29.56
C MET A 196 -24.92 30.71 -28.96
N GLY A 197 -23.68 31.21 -29.02
CA GLY A 197 -23.31 32.52 -28.47
C GLY A 197 -23.40 32.58 -26.94
N SER A 198 -23.22 31.45 -26.26
CA SER A 198 -23.28 31.40 -24.79
C SER A 198 -22.15 32.22 -24.17
N THR A 199 -22.48 33.02 -23.15
CA THR A 199 -21.48 33.81 -22.41
C THR A 199 -20.60 32.95 -21.50
N ALA A 200 -21.00 31.71 -21.23
CA ALA A 200 -20.28 30.76 -20.37
C ALA A 200 -19.03 30.15 -21.03
N VAL A 201 -18.89 30.24 -22.36
CA VAL A 201 -17.80 29.61 -23.13
C VAL A 201 -16.42 29.95 -22.58
N SER A 202 -16.17 31.20 -22.22
CA SER A 202 -14.84 31.66 -21.78
C SER A 202 -14.41 31.06 -20.44
N GLU A 203 -15.32 31.02 -19.46
CA GLU A 203 -15.07 30.39 -18.15
C GLU A 203 -14.94 28.86 -18.31
N PHE A 204 -15.82 28.28 -19.13
CA PHE A 204 -15.95 26.85 -19.27
C PHE A 204 -14.81 26.22 -20.07
N LYS A 205 -14.26 26.96 -21.05
CA LYS A 205 -13.13 26.52 -21.88
C LYS A 205 -11.89 26.16 -21.05
N LEU A 206 -11.53 26.97 -20.06
CA LEU A 206 -10.35 26.68 -19.22
C LEU A 206 -10.54 25.40 -18.40
N LYS A 207 -11.76 25.18 -17.92
CA LYS A 207 -12.16 23.99 -17.16
C LYS A 207 -12.10 22.74 -18.04
N VAL A 208 -12.70 22.79 -19.23
CA VAL A 208 -12.65 21.70 -20.22
C VAL A 208 -11.21 21.38 -20.63
N GLN A 209 -10.38 22.39 -20.90
CA GLN A 209 -8.98 22.20 -21.26
C GLN A 209 -8.22 21.42 -20.17
N LYS A 210 -8.47 21.71 -18.90
CA LYS A 210 -7.89 20.94 -17.79
C LYS A 210 -8.34 19.48 -17.79
N SER A 211 -9.62 19.20 -18.03
CA SER A 211 -10.11 17.82 -18.20
C SER A 211 -9.45 17.10 -19.38
N GLN A 212 -9.27 17.80 -20.51
CA GLN A 212 -8.59 17.27 -21.69
C GLN A 212 -7.10 16.99 -21.44
N GLU A 213 -6.41 17.83 -20.67
CA GLU A 213 -5.04 17.55 -20.25
C GLU A 213 -4.97 16.25 -19.43
N TYR A 214 -5.89 16.05 -18.49
CA TYR A 214 -5.93 14.84 -17.67
C TYR A 214 -6.15 13.59 -18.53
N MET A 215 -7.12 13.63 -19.45
CA MET A 215 -7.38 12.53 -20.38
C MET A 215 -6.21 12.29 -21.35
N SER A 216 -5.58 13.35 -21.84
CA SER A 216 -4.37 13.27 -22.67
C SER A 216 -3.21 12.62 -21.92
N ASN A 217 -3.04 12.94 -20.63
CA ASN A 217 -2.06 12.28 -19.77
C ASN A 217 -2.38 10.79 -19.60
N THR A 218 -3.64 10.44 -19.35
CA THR A 218 -4.10 9.04 -19.26
C THR A 218 -3.79 8.25 -20.52
N LEU A 219 -4.09 8.79 -21.71
CA LEU A 219 -3.75 8.17 -23.01
C LEU A 219 -2.23 8.02 -23.19
N ALA A 220 -1.44 9.02 -22.83
CA ALA A 220 0.01 8.95 -22.95
C ALA A 220 0.62 7.86 -22.04
N ILE A 221 0.12 7.73 -20.81
CA ILE A 221 0.51 6.67 -19.88
C ILE A 221 0.14 5.30 -20.45
N LEU A 222 -1.09 5.15 -20.96
CA LEU A 222 -1.56 3.90 -21.58
C LEU A 222 -0.69 3.50 -22.78
N ASN A 223 -0.41 4.44 -23.69
CA ASN A 223 0.40 4.19 -24.88
C ASN A 223 1.84 3.78 -24.56
N ASN A 224 2.34 4.18 -23.38
CA ASN A 224 3.68 3.85 -22.91
C ASN A 224 3.69 2.77 -21.83
N ILE A 225 2.55 2.12 -21.54
CA ILE A 225 2.41 1.26 -20.36
C ILE A 225 3.42 0.11 -20.36
N GLN A 226 3.64 -0.53 -21.51
CA GLN A 226 4.64 -1.59 -21.65
C GLN A 226 6.06 -1.09 -21.35
N SER A 227 6.43 0.09 -21.83
CA SER A 227 7.75 0.68 -21.57
C SER A 227 7.91 1.09 -20.11
N LEU A 228 6.84 1.62 -19.50
CA LEU A 228 6.83 1.95 -18.07
C LEU A 228 7.05 0.70 -17.23
N PHE A 229 6.32 -0.39 -17.48
CA PHE A 229 6.53 -1.65 -16.77
C PHE A 229 7.98 -2.16 -16.88
N GLN A 230 8.56 -2.12 -18.08
CA GLN A 230 9.97 -2.48 -18.28
C GLN A 230 10.95 -1.59 -17.50
N LYS A 231 10.75 -0.26 -17.50
CA LYS A 231 11.59 0.68 -16.74
C LYS A 231 11.56 0.41 -15.23
N PHE A 232 10.44 -0.08 -14.72
CA PHE A 232 10.25 -0.44 -13.32
C PHE A 232 10.68 -1.88 -13.00
N GLY A 233 11.18 -2.64 -13.97
CA GLY A 233 11.56 -4.05 -13.78
C GLY A 233 10.36 -4.98 -13.54
N LEU A 234 9.17 -4.60 -14.01
CA LEU A 234 7.92 -5.32 -13.82
C LEU A 234 7.42 -5.96 -15.13
N THR A 235 6.61 -7.01 -15.00
CA THR A 235 5.87 -7.62 -16.11
C THR A 235 4.49 -6.98 -16.23
N LEU A 236 4.07 -6.70 -17.47
CA LEU A 236 2.75 -6.14 -17.76
C LEU A 236 1.65 -7.15 -17.36
N PRO A 237 0.68 -6.74 -16.51
CA PRO A 237 -0.41 -7.61 -16.06
C PRO A 237 -1.45 -7.85 -17.15
#